data_AF-A0A7W0U6B5-F1
#
_entry.id   AF-A0A7W0U6B5-F1
#
_cell.length_a   1.000
_cell.length_b   1.000
_cell.length_c   1.000
_cell.angle_alpha   90.00
_cell.angle_beta   90.00
_cell.angle_gamma   90.00
#
_symmetry.space_group_name_H-M   'P 1'
#
loop_
_entity.id
_entity.type
_entity.pdbx_description
1 polymer ?
#
loop_
_entity_poly.entity_id
_entity_poly.type
_entity_poly.pdbx_seq_one_letter_code
_entity_poly.pdbx_strand_id
1 'polypeptide(L)' 'MRGEASAPGAIVVTDAGTLIALAHRRLELEQAVSAGDVAIEGDIHVVERFVGLFTLPEPFAAAA' A
#
# COMPACT_ATOMS: atom_id res chain seq x y z
N MET A 1 -17.59 2.71 -8.92
CA MET A 1 -18.24 2.56 -7.59
C MET A 1 -17.19 1.99 -6.65
N ARG A 2 -16.89 2.64 -5.52
CA ARG A 2 -16.10 2.00 -4.45
C ARG A 2 -17.08 1.10 -3.71
N GLY A 3 -16.96 -0.22 -3.86
CA GLY A 3 -17.74 -1.15 -3.06
C GLY A 3 -17.15 -1.19 -1.66
N GLU A 4 -17.97 -0.94 -0.66
CA GLU A 4 -17.60 -1.18 0.74
C GLU A 4 -17.54 -2.71 0.93
N ALA A 5 -16.38 -3.23 1.34
CA ALA A 5 -16.30 -4.63 1.70
C ALA A 5 -17.07 -4.79 3.02
N SER A 6 -18.09 -5.66 3.06
CA SER A 6 -18.87 -5.87 4.29
C SER A 6 -18.03 -6.37 5.48
N ALA A 7 -16.87 -6.98 5.20
CA ALA A 7 -15.89 -7.40 6.20
C ALA A 7 -14.48 -7.40 5.56
N PRO A 8 -13.75 -6.28 5.56
CA PRO A 8 -12.41 -6.22 5.01
C PRO A 8 -11.42 -6.99 5.90
N GLY A 9 -10.43 -7.67 5.30
CA GLY A 9 -9.34 -8.29 6.04
C GLY A 9 -8.36 -7.27 6.65
N ALA A 10 -8.26 -6.09 6.04
CA ALA A 10 -7.58 -4.92 6.59
C ALA A 10 -8.13 -3.62 5.99
N ILE A 11 -8.04 -2.52 6.73
CA ILE A 11 -8.30 -1.15 6.29
C ILE A 11 -6.99 -0.37 6.37
N VAL A 12 -6.62 0.30 5.28
CA VAL A 12 -5.45 1.17 5.22
C VAL A 12 -5.92 2.60 5.07
N VAL A 13 -5.56 3.45 6.04
CA VAL A 13 -5.85 4.89 6.03
C VAL A 13 -4.55 5.64 5.81
N THR A 14 -4.47 6.36 4.69
CA THR A 14 -3.27 7.11 4.27
C THR A 14 -3.65 8.09 3.15
N ASP A 15 -2.73 8.97 2.76
CA ASP A 15 -2.88 9.83 1.59
C ASP A 15 -2.47 9.11 0.28
N ALA A 16 -2.85 9.72 -0.85
CA ALA A 16 -2.62 9.12 -2.16
C ALA A 16 -1.12 9.00 -2.52
N GLY A 17 -0.28 9.95 -2.09
CA GLY A 17 1.16 9.94 -2.36
C GLY A 17 1.85 8.79 -1.64
N THR A 18 1.52 8.62 -0.36
CA THR A 18 2.01 7.51 0.45
C THR A 18 1.56 6.16 -0.11
N LEU A 19 0.29 6.02 -0.51
CA LEU A 19 -0.21 4.79 -1.14
C LEU A 19 0.53 4.45 -2.45
N ILE A 20 0.80 5.43 -3.31
CA ILE A 20 1.55 5.25 -4.56
C ILE A 20 3.01 4.84 -4.26
N ALA A 21 3.64 5.46 -3.25
CA ALA A 21 4.99 5.13 -2.84
C ALA A 21 5.11 3.69 -2.33
N LEU A 22 4.15 3.24 -1.51
CA LEU A 22 4.05 1.85 -1.04
C LEU A 22 3.84 0.89 -2.22
N ALA A 23 2.86 1.15 -3.09
CA ALA A 23 2.54 0.28 -4.22
C ALA A 23 3.72 0.09 -5.17
N HIS A 24 4.55 1.12 -5.37
CA HIS A 24 5.76 1.05 -6.18
C HIS A 24 7.04 0.72 -5.41
N ARG A 25 6.93 0.31 -4.14
CA ARG A 25 8.06 -0.05 -3.25
C ARG A 25 9.14 1.05 -3.16
N ARG A 26 8.72 2.31 -3.21
CA ARG A 26 9.57 3.48 -2.96
C ARG A 26 9.60 3.88 -1.49
N LEU A 27 8.69 3.34 -0.70
CA LEU A 27 8.58 3.51 0.74
C LEU A 27 8.25 2.14 1.35
N GLU A 28 8.92 1.78 2.44
CA GLU A 28 8.64 0.54 3.17
C GLU A 28 7.43 0.71 4.10
N LEU A 29 6.59 -0.32 4.19
CA LEU A 29 5.36 -0.27 4.98
C LEU A 29 5.64 -0.01 6.46
N GLU A 30 6.62 -0.69 7.04
CA GLU A 30 7.00 -0.51 8.45
C GLU A 30 7.45 0.93 8.74
N GLN A 31 8.18 1.55 7.81
CA GLN A 31 8.63 2.93 7.95
C GLN A 31 7.45 3.91 7.93
N ALA A 32 6.50 3.71 7.01
CA ALA A 32 5.31 4.55 6.90
C ALA A 32 4.39 4.43 8.13
N VAL A 33 4.24 3.22 8.67
CA VAL A 33 3.50 2.97 9.92
C VAL A 33 4.20 3.63 11.11
N SER A 34 5.53 3.46 11.24
CA SER A 34 6.29 4.06 12.33
C SER A 34 6.30 5.60 12.28
N ALA A 35 6.22 6.20 11.10
CA ALA A 35 6.13 7.65 10.91
C ALA A 35 4.73 8.21 11.17
N GLY A 36 3.70 7.35 11.21
CA GLY A 36 2.29 7.76 11.34
C GLY A 36 1.63 8.18 10.03
N ASP A 37 2.31 8.00 8.90
CA ASP A 37 1.77 8.31 7.56
C ASP A 37 0.73 7.27 7.09
N VAL A 38 0.71 6.11 7.75
CA VAL A 38 -0.21 5.00 7.50
C VAL A 38 -0.79 4.51 8.82
N ALA A 39 -2.12 4.44 8.89
CA ALA A 39 -2.82 3.68 9.91
C ALA A 39 -3.42 2.41 9.30
N ILE A 40 -3.26 1.29 10.01
CA ILE A 40 -3.77 -0.02 9.60
C ILE A 40 -4.73 -0.53 10.67
N GLU A 41 -5.91 -0.95 10.24
CA GLU A 41 -6.83 -1.74 11.05
C GLU A 41 -6.95 -3.15 10.44
N GLY A 42 -6.98 -4.19 11.27
CA GLY A 42 -7.04 -5.59 10.81
C GLY A 42 -5.66 -6.25 10.65
N ASP A 43 -5.53 -7.16 9.69
CA ASP A 43 -4.35 -8.00 9.53
C ASP A 43 -3.26 -7.36 8.65
N ILE A 44 -2.10 -7.08 9.24
CA ILE A 44 -0.96 -6.48 8.54
C ILE A 44 -0.43 -7.36 7.40
N HIS A 45 -0.52 -8.69 7.51
CA HIS A 45 -0.05 -9.60 6.46
C HIS A 45 -0.90 -9.50 5.19
N VAL A 46 -2.19 -9.13 5.33
CA VAL A 46 -3.05 -8.83 4.18
C VAL A 46 -2.57 -7.56 3.46
N VAL A 47 -2.12 -6.56 4.22
CA VAL A 47 -1.56 -5.31 3.67
C VAL A 47 -0.21 -5.55 3.00
N GLU A 48 0.69 -6.32 3.62
CA GLU A 48 1.97 -6.72 3.03
C GLU A 48 1.77 -7.44 1.69
N ARG A 49 0.83 -8.40 1.67
CA ARG A 49 0.45 -9.11 0.45
C ARG A 49 -0.07 -8.14 -0.61
N PHE A 50 -0.94 -7.20 -0.23
CA PHE A 50 -1.49 -6.19 -1.14
C PHE A 50 -0.41 -5.30 -1.76
N VAL A 51 0.52 -4.77 -0.95
CA VAL A 51 1.67 -3.97 -1.43
C VAL A 51 2.53 -4.80 -2.40
N GLY A 52 2.65 -6.10 -2.15
CA GLY A 52 3.31 -7.03 -3.04
C GLY A 52 2.68 -7.21 -4.43
N LEU A 53 1.39 -6.87 -4.62
CA LEU A 53 0.66 -7.09 -5.89
C LEU A 53 1.03 -6.08 -6.98
N PHE A 54 1.51 -4.90 -6.63
CA PHE A 54 1.72 -3.78 -7.57
C PHE A 54 3.16 -3.69 -8.10
N THR A 55 3.84 -4.83 -8.20
CA THR A 55 5.13 -4.90 -8.90
C THR A 55 4.98 -4.39 -10.33
N LEU A 56 5.77 -3.38 -10.70
CA LEU A 56 5.85 -2.90 -12.08
C LEU A 56 6.31 -4.06 -12.98
N PRO A 57 5.64 -4.31 -14.12
CA PRO A 57 6.15 -5.26 -15.11
C PRO A 57 7.49 -4.73 -15.66
N GLU A 58 8.49 -5.62 -15.79
CA GLU A 58 9.74 -5.28 -16.48
C GLU A 58 9.51 -5.18 -18.00
N PRO A 59 10.15 -4.20 -18.70
CA PRO A 59 10.98 -3.11 -18.19
C PRO A 59 10.20 -1.79 -18.27
N PHE A 60 9.60 -1.34 -17.17
CA PHE A 60 9.18 0.06 -17.07
C PHE A 60 10.45 0.91 -16.93
N ALA A 61 11.09 1.20 -18.06
CA ALA A 61 12.17 2.17 -18.12
C ALA A 61 11.62 3.49 -17.58
N ALA A 62 12.15 3.94 -16.44
CA ALA A 62 11.92 5.30 -15.97
C ALA A 62 12.35 6.24 -17.11
N ALA A 63 11.40 6.98 -17.68
CA ALA A 63 11.74 8.04 -18.62
C ALA A 63 12.67 9.02 -17.90
N ALA A 64 13.86 9.19 -18.47
CA ALA A 64 14.94 10.05 -17.96
C ALA A 64 14.53 11.53 -17.91
#